data_AF-A0A538IPJ5-F1
#
_entry.id   AF-A0A538IPJ5-F1
#
_cell.length_a   1.000
_cell.length_b   1.000
_cell.length_c   1.000
_cell.angle_alpha   90.00
_cell.angle_beta   90.00
_cell.angle_gamma   90.00
#
_symmetry.space_group_name_H-M   'P 1'
#
loop_
_entity.id
_entity.type
_entity.pdbx_description
1 polymer ?
#
loop_
_entity_poly.entity_id
_entity_poly.type
_entity_poly.pdbx_seq_one_letter_code
_entity_poly.pdbx_strand_id
1 'polypeptide(L)' 'MGVKIVGHYLTMGQYDQIVICDAPDDETVAKVTLLVAGRGNVATETVRAFTMDEVRKLI' A
#
# COMPACT_ATOMS: atom_id res chain seq x y z
N MET A 1 13.22 -5.17 5.46
CA MET A 1 11.95 -4.84 4.78
C MET A 1 11.61 -3.42 5.18
N GLY A 2 11.74 -2.46 4.27
CA GLY A 2 11.73 -1.01 4.56
C GLY A 2 10.35 -0.35 4.55
N VAL A 3 9.29 -1.10 4.80
CA VAL A 3 7.91 -0.59 4.82
C VAL A 3 7.48 -0.35 6.26
N LYS A 4 6.94 0.84 6.54
CA LYS A 4 6.33 1.19 7.81
C LYS A 4 4.81 1.15 7.65
N ILE A 5 4.12 0.32 8.42
CA ILE A 5 2.66 0.31 8.46
C ILE A 5 2.18 1.53 9.25
N VAL A 6 1.37 2.37 8.61
CA VAL A 6 0.72 3.55 9.20
C VAL A 6 -0.63 3.17 9.80
N GLY A 7 -1.35 2.25 9.16
CA GLY A 7 -2.62 1.72 9.65
C GLY A 7 -3.03 0.44 8.94
N HIS A 8 -3.80 -0.39 9.64
CA HIS A 8 -4.35 -1.64 9.12
C HIS A 8 -5.76 -1.81 9.66
N TYR A 9 -6.73 -1.89 8.76
CA TYR A 9 -8.15 -1.85 9.08
C TYR A 9 -8.87 -3.01 8.40
N LEU A 10 -9.81 -3.61 9.13
CA LEU A 10 -10.82 -4.48 8.55
C LEU A 10 -11.96 -3.61 8.04
N THR A 11 -12.45 -3.89 6.83
CA THR A 11 -13.53 -3.15 6.17
C THR A 11 -14.66 -4.08 5.77
N MET A 12 -15.89 -3.54 5.76
CA MET A 12 -17.10 -4.26 5.37
C MET A 12 -17.61 -3.72 4.03
N GLY A 13 -16.83 -3.95 2.97
CA GLY A 13 -17.11 -3.44 1.63
C GLY A 13 -16.52 -4.33 0.53
N GLN A 14 -16.12 -3.74 -0.59
CA GLN A 14 -15.53 -4.47 -1.72
C GLN A 14 -14.22 -5.18 -1.35
N TYR A 15 -13.43 -4.58 -0.45
CA TYR A 15 -12.20 -5.15 0.09
C TYR A 15 -12.40 -5.45 1.57
N ASP A 16 -11.79 -6.53 2.04
CA ASP A 16 -11.83 -6.96 3.44
C ASP A 16 -10.83 -6.20 4.32
N GLN A 17 -9.70 -5.76 3.74
CA GLN A 17 -8.64 -5.05 4.44
C GLN A 17 -8.16 -3.82 3.68
N ILE A 18 -7.80 -2.78 4.43
CA ILE A 18 -7.05 -1.62 3.95
C ILE A 18 -5.79 -1.48 4.80
N VAL A 19 -4.63 -1.45 4.13
CA VAL A 19 -3.33 -1.20 4.74
C VAL A 19 -2.76 0.10 4.18
N ILE A 20 -2.44 1.05 5.06
CA ILE A 20 -1.71 2.26 4.71
C ILE A 20 -0.26 2.03 5.14
N CYS A 21 0.68 2.26 4.24
CA CYS A 21 2.09 2.08 4.54
C CYS A 21 2.96 3.13 3.85
N ASP A 22 4.04 3.50 4.53
CA ASP A 22 5.10 4.35 4.00
C ASP A 22 6.28 3.48 3.59
N ALA A 23 6.89 3.81 2.46
CA ALA A 23 8.08 3.16 1.94
C ALA A 23 8.99 4.21 1.27
N PRO A 24 10.32 3.96 1.20
CA PRO A 24 11.24 4.90 0.54
C PRO A 24 11.04 4.99 -0.98
N ASP A 25 10.51 3.93 -1.60
CA ASP A 25 10.32 3.82 -3.05
C ASP A 25 9.26 2.76 -3.41
N ASP A 26 8.78 2.82 -4.66
CA ASP A 26 7.74 1.91 -5.18
C ASP A 26 8.25 0.45 -5.28
N GLU A 27 9.56 0.23 -5.46
CA GLU A 27 10.16 -1.11 -5.51
C GLU A 27 10.04 -1.83 -4.15
N THR A 28 10.22 -1.08 -3.06
CA THR A 28 10.06 -1.57 -1.70
C THR A 28 8.61 -1.98 -1.41
N VAL A 29 7.63 -1.21 -1.92
CA VAL A 29 6.20 -1.58 -1.84
C VAL A 29 5.93 -2.84 -2.66
N ALA A 30 6.39 -2.89 -3.91
CA ALA A 30 6.16 -4.03 -4.80
C ALA A 30 6.70 -5.35 -4.23
N LYS A 31 7.90 -5.34 -3.62
CA LYS A 31 8.46 -6.52 -2.94
C LYS A 31 7.56 -7.03 -1.82
N VAL A 32 6.97 -6.14 -1.03
CA VAL A 32 6.06 -6.53 0.06
C VAL A 32 4.73 -7.03 -0.50
N THR A 33 4.16 -6.36 -1.49
CA THR A 33 2.93 -6.80 -2.16
C THR A 33 3.09 -8.20 -2.75
N LEU A 34 4.19 -8.48 -3.46
CA LEU A 34 4.47 -9.81 -4.01
C LEU A 34 4.65 -10.88 -2.93
N LEU A 35 5.30 -10.54 -1.81
CA LEU A 35 5.43 -11.46 -0.67
C LEU A 35 4.07 -11.81 -0.05
N VAL A 36 3.17 -10.82 0.06
CA VAL A 36 1.83 -11.00 0.62
C VAL A 36 0.96 -11.81 -0.35
N ALA A 37 0.85 -11.38 -1.61
CA ALA A 37 0.06 -12.07 -2.63
C ALA A 37 0.59 -13.49 -2.92
N GLY A 38 1.92 -13.69 -2.85
CA GLY A 38 2.57 -14.98 -3.09
C GLY A 38 2.19 -16.08 -2.08
N ARG A 39 1.56 -15.74 -0.95
CA ARG A 39 1.01 -16.73 0.00
C ARG A 39 -0.31 -17.35 -0.46
N GLY A 40 -0.92 -16.80 -1.51
CA GLY A 40 -2.12 -17.36 -2.16
C GLY A 40 -3.42 -17.21 -1.35
N ASN A 41 -3.39 -16.50 -0.23
CA ASN A 41 -4.55 -16.32 0.66
C ASN A 41 -5.28 -14.98 0.46
N VAL A 42 -4.69 -14.04 -0.28
CA VAL A 42 -5.26 -12.71 -0.56
C VAL A 42 -4.90 -12.25 -1.97
N ALA A 43 -5.78 -11.45 -2.58
CA ALA A 43 -5.49 -10.68 -3.79
C ALA A 43 -5.41 -9.20 -3.42
N THR A 44 -4.35 -8.53 -3.85
CA THR A 44 -4.04 -7.17 -3.43
C THR A 44 -4.21 -6.18 -4.58
N GLU A 45 -4.79 -5.01 -4.28
CA GLU A 45 -4.75 -3.84 -5.14
C GLU A 45 -3.90 -2.76 -4.44
N THR A 46 -2.82 -2.32 -5.07
CA THR A 46 -1.89 -1.34 -4.49
C THR A 46 -2.00 -0.04 -5.25
N VAL A 47 -2.29 1.05 -4.53
CA VAL A 47 -2.41 2.40 -5.09
C VAL A 47 -1.38 3.33 -4.47
N ARG A 48 -0.71 4.14 -5.29
CA ARG A 48 0.21 5.18 -4.81
C ARG A 48 -0.60 6.38 -4.35
N ALA A 49 -0.44 6.75 -3.08
CA ALA A 49 -1.02 7.97 -2.52
C ALA A 49 -0.02 9.12 -2.66
N PHE A 50 -0.36 10.14 -3.45
CA PHE A 50 0.36 11.41 -3.45
C PHE A 50 -0.15 12.29 -2.31
N THR A 51 0.77 12.92 -1.59
CA THR A 51 0.44 14.00 -0.66
C THR A 51 -0.06 15.21 -1.44
N MET A 52 -0.90 16.05 -0.81
CA MET A 52 -1.35 17.28 -1.45
C MET A 52 -0.19 18.25 -1.77
N ASP A 53 0.93 18.17 -1.04
CA ASP A 53 2.13 18.96 -1.33
C ASP A 53 2.87 18.47 -2.57
N GLU A 54 2.92 17.16 -2.82
CA GLU A 54 3.43 16.61 -4.07
C GLU A 54 2.55 17.01 -5.25
N VAL A 55 1.22 16.89 -5.09
CA VAL A 55 0.26 17.30 -6.14
C VAL A 55 0.43 18.78 -6.47
N ARG A 56 0.58 19.66 -5.48
CA ARG A 56 0.81 21.10 -5.68
C ARG A 56 2.09 21.43 -6.45
N LYS A 57 3.10 20.55 -6.45
CA LYS A 57 4.33 20.74 -7.22
C LYS A 57 4.21 20.29 -8.68
N LEU A 58 3.16 19.53 -9.02
CA LEU A 58 2.91 19.04 -10.37
C LEU A 58 2.12 20.03 -11.23
N ILE A 59 1.51 21.05 -10.63
CA ILE A 59 0.67 22.07 -11.29
C ILE A 59 1.22 23.48 -11.09
#